data_AF-A0A2N0VHU4-F1
#
_entry.id   AF-A0A2N0VHU4-F1
#
_cell.length_a   1.000
_cell.length_b   1.000
_cell.length_c   1.000
_cell.angle_alpha   90.00
_cell.angle_beta   90.00
_cell.angle_gamma   90.00
#
_symmetry.space_group_name_H-M   'P 1'
#
loop_
_entity.id
_entity.type
_entity.pdbx_description
1 polymer ?
#
loop_
_entity_poly.entity_id
_entity_poly.type
_entity_poly.pdbx_seq_one_letter_code
_entity_poly.pdbx_strand_id
1 'polypeptide(L)'
;MFSTDKEFLEKCGVRNYSLITELKKGRIKSPSADIVAQIVKGTGCSGTWLLTGEGEPFKTGENPKKGSSQSINIDYAFKLLERIESKASEIKESELPEDVEVQLTRLLLKVLERREQ
;
A
#
# COMPACT_ATOMS: atom_id res chain seq x y z
N MET A 1 5.72 11.10 -18.03
CA MET A 1 5.73 10.08 -19.12
C MET A 1 7.09 9.39 -19.05
N PHE A 2 7.16 8.06 -19.02
CA PHE A 2 8.44 7.34 -18.91
C PHE A 2 9.18 7.39 -20.24
N SER A 3 10.48 7.66 -20.22
CA SER A 3 11.26 7.83 -21.45
C SER A 3 11.80 6.51 -21.99
N THR A 4 11.96 5.50 -21.12
CA THR A 4 12.43 4.17 -21.50
C THR A 4 11.72 3.07 -20.72
N ASP A 5 11.63 1.88 -21.30
CA ASP A 5 11.12 0.68 -20.62
C ASP A 5 11.95 0.34 -19.37
N LYS A 6 13.23 0.73 -19.37
CA LYS A 6 14.14 0.62 -18.23
C LYS A 6 13.71 1.47 -17.05
N GLU A 7 13.42 2.74 -17.30
CA GLU A 7 12.95 3.68 -16.29
C GLU A 7 11.59 3.25 -15.71
N PHE A 8 10.71 2.70 -16.56
CA PHE A 8 9.44 2.13 -16.13
C PHE A 8 9.64 0.95 -15.16
N LEU A 9 10.52 0.02 -15.52
CA LEU A 9 10.83 -1.17 -14.73
C LEU A 9 11.44 -0.84 -13.37
N GLU A 10 12.40 0.07 -13.35
CA GLU A 10 13.02 0.55 -12.11
C GLU A 10 11.99 1.17 -11.18
N LYS A 11 11.06 1.97 -11.71
CA LYS A 11 10.00 2.58 -10.89
C LYS A 11 8.96 1.57 -10.39
N CYS A 12 8.67 0.53 -11.17
CA CYS A 12 7.78 -0.55 -10.74
C CYS A 12 8.47 -1.56 -9.79
N GLY A 13 9.80 -1.48 -9.63
CA GLY A 13 10.55 -2.44 -8.82
C GLY A 13 10.67 -3.84 -9.45
N VAL A 14 10.36 -3.96 -10.74
CA VAL A 14 10.38 -5.23 -11.46
C VAL A 14 11.80 -5.48 -11.95
N ARG A 15 12.46 -6.50 -11.42
CA ARG A 15 13.84 -6.86 -11.81
C ARG A 15 13.91 -7.63 -13.14
N ASN A 16 12.80 -8.20 -13.60
CA ASN A 16 12.77 -9.05 -14.79
C ASN A 16 12.38 -8.27 -16.05
N TYR A 17 13.38 -7.75 -16.75
CA TYR A 17 13.24 -6.97 -18.00
C TYR A 17 12.61 -7.77 -19.14
N SER A 18 12.93 -9.06 -19.24
CA SER A 18 12.39 -9.94 -20.28
C SER A 18 10.88 -10.12 -20.11
N LEU A 19 10.39 -10.17 -18.86
CA LEU A 19 8.98 -10.35 -18.53
C LEU A 19 8.10 -9.23 -19.11
N ILE A 20 8.56 -7.98 -19.09
CA ILE A 20 7.81 -6.85 -19.69
C ILE A 20 7.77 -6.91 -21.21
N THR A 21 8.87 -7.33 -21.84
CA THR A 21 8.89 -7.50 -23.29
C THR A 21 7.89 -8.57 -23.74
N GLU A 22 7.80 -9.65 -22.99
CA GLU A 22 6.85 -10.75 -23.23
C GLU A 22 5.40 -10.35 -22.93
N LEU A 23 5.17 -9.57 -21.88
CA LEU A 23 3.87 -8.96 -21.56
C LEU A 23 3.40 -8.01 -22.66
N LYS A 24 4.27 -7.10 -23.13
CA LYS A 24 3.96 -6.19 -24.26
C LYS A 24 3.67 -6.95 -25.54
N LYS A 25 4.37 -8.07 -25.79
CA LYS A 25 4.15 -8.93 -26.94
C LYS A 25 2.94 -9.86 -26.79
N GLY A 26 2.23 -9.81 -25.67
CA GLY A 26 1.05 -10.64 -25.40
C GLY A 26 1.35 -12.14 -25.26
N ARG A 27 2.62 -12.52 -25.07
CA ARG A 27 3.04 -13.92 -24.90
C ARG A 27 2.64 -14.47 -23.53
N ILE A 28 2.54 -13.59 -22.53
CA ILE A 28 2.07 -13.92 -21.19
C ILE A 28 0.64 -13.41 -21.04
N LYS A 29 -0.34 -14.32 -21.05
CA LYS A 29 -1.77 -13.99 -20.92
C LYS A 29 -2.22 -13.79 -19.46
N SER A 30 -1.48 -14.34 -18.50
CA SER A 30 -1.77 -14.20 -17.06
C SER A 30 -0.48 -13.88 -16.31
N PRO A 31 -0.14 -12.59 -16.14
CA PRO A 31 0.94 -12.21 -15.24
C PRO A 31 0.63 -12.63 -13.80
N SER A 32 1.66 -13.01 -13.05
CA SER A 32 1.55 -13.30 -11.63
C SER A 32 1.05 -12.08 -10.86
N ALA A 33 0.25 -12.30 -9.81
CA ALA A 33 -0.32 -11.23 -8.98
C ALA A 33 0.73 -10.27 -8.41
N ASP A 34 1.94 -10.76 -8.12
CA ASP A 34 3.08 -9.95 -7.65
C ASP A 34 3.53 -8.89 -8.68
N ILE A 35 3.62 -9.27 -9.96
CA ILE A 35 3.99 -8.35 -11.06
C ILE A 35 2.91 -7.30 -11.27
N VAL A 36 1.64 -7.71 -11.20
CA VAL A 36 0.50 -6.80 -11.30
C VAL A 36 0.53 -5.77 -10.16
N ALA A 37 0.76 -6.22 -8.92
CA ALA A 37 0.86 -5.34 -7.75
C ALA A 37 2.04 -4.36 -7.86
N GLN A 38 3.19 -4.82 -8.37
CA GLN A 38 4.37 -3.98 -8.61
C GLN A 38 4.10 -2.89 -9.66
N ILE A 39 3.45 -3.24 -10.77
CA ILE A 39 3.09 -2.28 -11.83
C ILE A 39 2.08 -1.25 -11.31
N VAL A 40 1.02 -1.71 -10.63
CA VAL A 40 0.01 -0.84 -10.02
C VAL A 40 0.67 0.13 -9.03
N LYS A 41 1.57 -0.36 -8.18
CA LYS A 41 2.28 0.48 -7.21
C LYS A 41 3.25 1.48 -7.86
N GLY A 42 3.95 1.09 -8.92
CA GLY A 42 4.92 1.95 -9.60
C GLY A 42 4.30 3.01 -10.50
N THR A 43 3.13 2.71 -11.07
CA THR A 43 2.44 3.57 -12.04
C THR A 43 1.26 4.34 -11.45
N GLY A 44 0.68 3.84 -10.36
CA GLY A 44 -0.59 4.33 -9.82
C GLY A 44 -1.80 3.95 -10.67
N CYS A 45 -1.66 3.00 -11.61
CA CYS A 45 -2.77 2.57 -12.45
C CYS A 45 -3.74 1.65 -11.69
N SER A 46 -4.99 1.58 -12.14
CA SER A 46 -5.97 0.64 -11.63
C SER A 46 -5.59 -0.80 -11.99
N GLY A 47 -5.47 -1.67 -10.98
CA GLY A 47 -5.20 -3.10 -11.18
C GLY A 47 -6.33 -3.82 -11.91
N THR A 48 -7.58 -3.40 -11.67
CA THR A 48 -8.74 -3.92 -12.40
C THR A 48 -8.62 -3.58 -13.88
N TRP A 49 -8.35 -2.32 -14.21
CA TRP A 49 -8.14 -1.92 -15.60
C TRP A 49 -6.96 -2.64 -16.26
N LEU A 50 -5.86 -2.84 -15.52
CA LEU A 50 -4.68 -3.53 -16.04
C LEU A 50 -4.96 -5.00 -16.39
N LEU A 51 -5.88 -5.66 -15.68
CA LEU A 51 -6.20 -7.08 -15.86
C LEU A 51 -7.36 -7.31 -16.83
N THR A 52 -8.40 -6.47 -16.79
CA THR A 52 -9.65 -6.68 -17.54
C THR A 52 -9.80 -5.71 -18.70
N GLY A 53 -9.05 -4.60 -18.72
CA GLY A 53 -9.25 -3.51 -19.66
C GLY A 53 -10.47 -2.64 -19.36
N GLU A 54 -11.21 -2.93 -18.29
CA GLU A 54 -12.45 -2.24 -17.94
C GLU A 54 -12.20 -1.11 -16.92
N GLY A 55 -12.92 0.01 -17.08
CA GLY A 55 -12.82 1.18 -16.21
C GLY A 55 -11.75 2.19 -16.62
N GLU A 56 -11.41 3.11 -15.72
CA GLU A 56 -10.37 4.12 -15.98
C GLU A 56 -8.98 3.65 -15.53
N PRO A 57 -7.95 3.82 -16.36
CA PRO A 57 -6.58 3.41 -16.04
C PRO A 57 -5.97 4.19 -14.88
N PHE A 58 -6.34 5.46 -14.75
CA PHE A 58 -5.86 6.37 -13.70
C PHE A 58 -7.04 7.17 -13.20
N LYS A 59 -7.13 7.40 -11.88
CA LYS A 59 -8.12 8.33 -11.35
C LYS A 59 -7.71 9.74 -11.75
N THR A 60 -8.58 10.43 -12.48
CA THR A 60 -8.43 11.85 -12.79
C THR A 60 -8.47 12.65 -11.49
N GLY A 61 -7.31 12.95 -10.90
CA GLY A 61 -7.27 13.74 -9.67
C GLY A 61 -5.91 13.91 -9.00
N GLU A 62 -4.95 12.99 -9.17
CA GLU A 62 -3.72 13.05 -8.37
C GLU A 62 -2.47 12.89 -9.24
N ASN A 63 -1.80 14.02 -9.42
CA ASN A 63 -0.45 14.12 -9.95
C ASN A 63 0.50 13.50 -8.90
N PRO A 64 1.15 12.35 -9.13
CA PRO A 64 2.00 11.75 -8.10
C PRO A 64 3.34 12.47 -8.10
N LYS A 65 3.41 13.59 -7.37
CA LYS A 65 4.68 14.22 -7.01
C LYS A 65 5.46 13.25 -6.12
N LYS A 66 6.56 12.78 -6.70
CA LYS A 66 7.77 12.22 -6.09
C LYS A 66 7.94 12.71 -4.65
N GLY A 67 7.71 11.82 -3.69
CA GLY A 67 7.90 12.09 -2.27
C GLY A 67 7.76 10.79 -1.51
N SER A 68 8.89 10.22 -1.12
CA SER A 68 8.98 9.19 -0.09
C SER A 68 8.30 9.71 1.17
N SER A 69 7.07 9.29 1.39
CA SER A 69 6.40 9.34 2.68
C SER A 69 5.36 8.25 2.58
N GLN A 70 5.28 7.39 3.59
CA GLN A 70 4.06 6.65 3.82
C GLN A 70 2.95 7.69 3.89
N SER A 71 2.22 7.89 2.79
CA SER A 71 0.91 8.52 2.81
C SER A 71 0.03 7.50 3.51
N ILE A 72 0.16 7.43 4.84
CA ILE A 72 -0.91 6.93 5.68
C ILE A 72 -2.11 7.72 5.18
N ASN A 73 -3.05 7.01 4.57
CA ASN A 73 -4.23 7.63 3.98
C ASN A 73 -4.83 8.51 5.08
N ILE A 74 -4.65 9.82 4.97
CA ILE A 74 -4.81 10.75 6.10
C ILE A 74 -6.26 10.69 6.58
N ASP A 75 -7.20 10.52 5.65
CA ASP A 75 -8.59 10.21 5.91
C ASP A 75 -8.81 8.93 6.71
N TYR A 76 -8.05 7.87 6.44
CA TYR A 76 -8.13 6.62 7.20
C TYR A 76 -7.55 6.77 8.61
N ALA A 77 -6.46 7.53 8.75
CA ALA A 77 -5.87 7.84 10.05
C ALA A 77 -6.81 8.70 10.90
N PHE A 78 -7.42 9.73 10.33
CA PHE A 78 -8.40 10.56 11.03
C PHE A 78 -9.66 9.77 11.42
N LYS A 79 -10.19 8.94 10.51
CA LYS A 79 -11.34 8.06 10.85
C LYS A 79 -11.01 7.04 11.93
N LEU A 80 -9.78 6.54 11.97
CA LEU A 80 -9.33 5.66 13.06
C LEU A 80 -9.24 6.43 14.38
N LEU A 81 -8.66 7.63 14.37
CA LEU A 81 -8.54 8.47 15.57
C LEU A 81 -9.92 8.85 16.12
N GLU A 82 -10.85 9.31 15.27
CA GLU A 82 -12.23 9.59 15.69
C GLU A 82 -12.92 8.35 16.28
N ARG A 83 -12.69 7.17 15.68
CA ARG A 83 -13.28 5.92 16.17
C ARG A 83 -12.68 5.47 17.49
N ILE A 84 -11.39 5.72 17.71
CA ILE A 84 -10.71 5.45 18.98
C ILE A 84 -11.20 6.44 20.04
N GLU A 85 -11.36 7.71 19.72
CA GLU A 85 -11.83 8.75 20.66
C GLU A 85 -13.32 8.56 21.02
N SER A 86 -14.15 8.20 20.04
CA SER A 86 -15.55 7.82 20.27
C SER A 86 -15.67 6.56 21.14
N LYS A 87 -14.77 5.58 20.95
CA LYS A 87 -14.74 4.38 21.80
C LYS A 87 -14.11 4.64 23.17
N ALA A 88 -13.11 5.51 23.26
CA ALA A 88 -12.47 5.87 24.52
C ALA A 88 -13.40 6.68 25.43
N SER A 89 -14.27 7.51 24.86
CA SER A 89 -15.34 8.19 25.60
C SER A 89 -16.47 7.26 26.05
N GLU A 90 -16.66 6.12 25.36
CA GLU A 90 -17.57 5.04 25.77
C GLU A 90 -16.95 4.04 26.76
N ILE A 91 -15.61 3.96 26.86
CA ILE A 91 -14.90 3.18 27.89
C ILE A 91 -14.96 3.98 29.21
N LYS A 92 -16.15 3.96 29.82
CA LYS A 92 -16.29 4.16 31.27
C LYS A 92 -15.63 2.98 31.96
N GLU A 93 -14.38 3.13 32.38
CA GLU A 93 -13.69 2.27 33.34
C GLU A 93 -14.06 0.77 33.26
N SER A 94 -14.12 0.19 32.05
CA SER A 94 -14.26 -1.25 31.94
C SER A 94 -12.84 -1.79 32.04
N GLU A 95 -12.52 -2.40 33.19
CA GLU A 95 -11.28 -3.15 33.42
C GLU A 95 -10.93 -3.92 32.14
N LEU A 96 -9.81 -3.56 31.51
CA LEU A 96 -9.33 -4.33 30.37
C LEU A 96 -9.06 -5.74 30.88
N PRO A 97 -9.52 -6.79 30.17
CA PRO A 97 -9.15 -8.15 30.50
C PRO A 97 -7.63 -8.28 30.61
N GLU A 98 -7.16 -8.93 31.68
CA GLU A 98 -5.75 -9.00 32.09
C GLU A 98 -4.84 -9.55 30.97
N ASP A 99 -5.38 -10.44 30.15
CA ASP A 99 -4.71 -11.01 28.97
C ASP A 99 -4.47 -9.97 27.87
N VAL A 100 -5.41 -9.05 27.66
CA VAL A 100 -5.33 -7.96 26.69
C VAL A 100 -4.31 -6.92 27.16
N GLU A 101 -4.28 -6.61 28.46
CA GLU A 101 -3.30 -5.68 29.04
C GLU A 101 -1.86 -6.21 28.89
N VAL A 102 -1.64 -7.49 29.16
CA VAL A 102 -0.32 -8.14 28.97
C VAL A 102 0.10 -8.13 27.50
N GLN A 103 -0.83 -8.38 26.57
CA GLN A 103 -0.52 -8.34 25.14
C GLN A 103 -0.18 -6.94 24.66
N LEU A 104 -0.91 -5.93 25.12
CA LEU A 104 -0.67 -4.52 24.77
C LEU A 104 0.69 -4.06 25.31
N THR A 105 1.01 -4.41 26.55
CA THR A 105 2.29 -4.09 27.19
C THR A 105 3.47 -4.69 26.42
N ARG A 106 3.37 -5.97 26.01
CA ARG A 106 4.40 -6.61 25.17
C ARG A 106 4.57 -5.94 23.81
N LEU A 107 3.47 -5.48 23.21
CA LEU A 107 3.49 -4.79 21.93
C LEU A 107 4.16 -3.41 22.04
N LEU A 108 3.83 -2.65 23.07
CA LEU A 108 4.44 -1.35 23.35
C LEU A 108 5.95 -1.50 23.61
N LEU A 109 6.35 -2.50 24.40
CA LEU A 109 7.75 -2.78 24.67
C LEU A 109 8.53 -3.06 23.37
N LYS A 110 8.00 -3.92 22.50
CA LYS A 110 8.60 -4.21 21.19
C LYS A 110 8.71 -3.00 20.28
N VAL A 111 7.76 -2.05 20.38
CA VAL A 111 7.80 -0.81 19.60
C VAL A 111 8.88 0.14 20.12
N LEU A 112 9.08 0.20 21.44
CA LEU A 112 10.14 0.99 22.06
C LEU A 112 11.52 0.42 21.78
N GLU A 113 11.70 -0.91 21.89
CA GLU A 113 12.96 -1.59 21.57
C GLU A 113 13.40 -1.36 20.11
N ARG A 114 12.46 -1.25 19.17
CA ARG A 114 12.78 -0.91 17.77
C ARG A 114 13.22 0.54 17.56
N ARG A 115 12.97 1.44 18.52
CA ARG A 115 13.34 2.85 18.42
C ARG A 115 14.70 3.14 19.05
N GLU A 116 15.21 2.24 19.89
CA GLU A 116 16.56 2.35 20.48
C GLU A 116 17.67 1.64 19.65
N GLN A 117 17.32 0.98 18.54
CA GLN A 117 18.26 0.44 17.54
C GLN A 117 18.33 1.32 16.30
#